data_AF-A0A2V9Q8B7-F1
#
_entry.id   AF-A0A2V9Q8B7-F1
#
_cell.length_a   1.000
_cell.length_b   1.000
_cell.length_c   1.000
_cell.angle_alpha   90.00
_cell.angle_beta   90.00
_cell.angle_gamma   90.00
#
_symmetry.space_group_name_H-M   'P 1'
#
loop_
_entity.id
_entity.type
_entity.pdbx_description
1 polymer ?
#
loop_
_entity_poly.entity_id
_entity_poly.type
_entity_poly.pdbx_seq_one_letter_code
_entity_poly.pdbx_strand_id
1 'polypeptide(L)'
;PAKYFVLVTKREKRACRSCEELGVVSAPLPPRIIEKCLASDRIVIDTVVSKYCNHTPLHRQSVILERDIGLKISRATLDGWVLKVGELLIPMVAAMRRELISGTYIQADETPVDVQTREGRGKNHQAYLWQYGRPGGSVVFDFRLGRGRDGPKRFLGQFEGILQTDGYTAYDQIGGTKMVHAACWAHARRQFFEAVQLNHRDPVATPIVARMDELFAVDAEARRRVVGPTGRHALRQERAKPLLYEIRGRIEAAQSVALPSSALSKACQYALTLWKKLTRFLEYPELELSNNLAENSMRPVALGRKNWIHIGSPQAGPKVAAILSVVETCRRLKHPVRDYLAAVLPGFADLPIQPPKPYSHCVGRPAFIDPSDGGVKAILRQQPLSLLFADHSTSVAVSAADGWACLCVFHAGRTLFARCPGVVALVDFGFRVS
;
A
#
# COMPACT_ATOMS: atom_id res chain seq x y z
N PRO A 1 -28.02 -17.54 -0.28
CA PRO A 1 -28.00 -16.98 1.10
C PRO A 1 -26.80 -17.50 1.90
N ALA A 2 -26.24 -16.68 2.79
CA ALA A 2 -25.20 -17.15 3.73
C ALA A 2 -25.81 -18.15 4.72
N LYS A 3 -25.06 -19.22 5.04
CA LYS A 3 -25.49 -20.26 6.00
C LYS A 3 -24.59 -20.21 7.23
N TYR A 4 -25.21 -20.13 8.41
CA TYR A 4 -24.53 -20.19 9.70
C TYR A 4 -24.83 -21.55 10.33
N PHE A 5 -23.80 -22.20 10.87
CA PHE A 5 -23.92 -23.51 11.51
C PHE A 5 -22.81 -23.67 12.54
N VAL A 6 -23.03 -24.57 13.49
CA VAL A 6 -22.01 -24.97 14.47
C VAL A 6 -21.25 -26.17 13.89
N LEU A 7 -19.94 -25.98 13.67
CA LEU A 7 -19.05 -27.08 13.30
C LEU A 7 -18.51 -27.75 14.57
N VAL A 8 -18.83 -29.03 14.76
CA VAL A 8 -18.32 -29.82 15.89
C VAL A 8 -17.19 -30.72 15.40
N THR A 9 -15.95 -30.35 15.74
CA THR A 9 -14.77 -31.17 15.43
C THR A 9 -14.50 -32.13 16.60
N LYS A 10 -14.79 -33.42 16.39
CA LYS A 10 -14.43 -34.48 17.35
C LYS A 10 -12.99 -34.92 17.08
N ARG A 11 -12.17 -34.98 18.13
CA ARG A 11 -10.78 -35.45 18.06
C ARG A 11 -10.57 -36.58 19.05
N GLU A 12 -9.96 -37.65 18.57
CA GLU A 12 -9.56 -38.76 19.44
C GLU A 12 -8.36 -38.33 20.29
N LYS A 13 -8.41 -38.69 21.57
CA LYS A 13 -7.28 -38.58 22.49
C LYS A 13 -6.68 -39.97 22.65
N ARG A 14 -5.39 -40.11 22.40
CA ARG A 14 -4.67 -41.39 22.50
C ARG A 14 -3.58 -41.28 23.56
N ALA A 15 -3.35 -42.38 24.27
CA ALA A 15 -2.24 -42.54 25.20
C ALA A 15 -1.54 -43.85 24.87
N CYS A 16 -0.21 -43.86 24.89
CA CYS A 16 0.61 -45.03 24.62
C CYS A 16 1.23 -45.54 25.92
N ARG A 17 0.97 -46.80 26.28
CA ARG A 17 1.55 -47.42 27.50
C ARG A 17 3.07 -47.56 27.45
N SER A 18 3.65 -47.60 26.25
CA SER A 18 5.09 -47.75 26.03
C SER A 18 5.80 -46.43 25.71
N CYS A 19 5.08 -45.31 25.69
CA CYS A 19 5.63 -43.96 25.50
C CYS A 19 4.99 -43.01 26.51
N GLU A 20 5.06 -43.36 27.80
CA GLU A 20 4.40 -42.62 28.87
C GLU A 20 4.88 -41.16 28.93
N GLU A 21 6.13 -40.88 28.55
CA GLU A 21 6.66 -39.50 28.49
C GLU A 21 5.94 -38.58 27.52
N LEU A 22 5.23 -39.12 26.50
CA LEU A 22 4.46 -38.32 25.54
C LEU A 22 3.07 -37.93 26.06
N GLY A 23 2.62 -38.54 27.17
CA GLY A 23 1.31 -38.29 27.76
C GLY A 23 0.12 -38.56 26.83
N VAL A 24 -0.96 -37.81 27.02
CA VAL A 24 -2.16 -37.89 26.16
C VAL A 24 -2.00 -36.96 24.97
N VAL A 25 -1.92 -37.53 23.77
CA VAL A 25 -1.80 -36.81 22.50
C VAL A 25 -3.11 -36.78 21.73
N SER A 26 -3.32 -35.71 20.99
CA SER A 26 -4.45 -35.54 20.08
C SER A 26 -3.98 -34.82 18.82
N ALA A 27 -4.65 -35.05 17.69
CA ALA A 27 -4.32 -34.36 16.44
C ALA A 27 -4.33 -32.82 16.63
N PRO A 28 -3.33 -32.11 16.10
CA PRO A 28 -3.25 -30.66 16.22
C PRO A 28 -4.49 -30.00 15.60
N LEU A 29 -4.92 -28.87 16.18
CA LEU A 29 -5.98 -28.08 15.55
C LEU A 29 -5.41 -27.36 14.32
N PRO A 30 -6.23 -27.16 13.27
CA PRO A 30 -5.87 -26.22 12.22
C PRO A 30 -5.57 -24.86 12.84
N PRO A 31 -4.55 -24.14 12.33
CA PRO A 31 -4.23 -22.81 12.82
C PRO A 31 -5.43 -21.88 12.70
N ARG A 32 -5.62 -20.99 13.68
CA ARG A 32 -6.75 -20.05 13.72
C ARG A 32 -6.26 -18.62 13.71
N ILE A 33 -7.13 -17.68 13.34
CA ILE A 33 -6.84 -16.24 13.50
C ILE A 33 -6.83 -15.87 14.99
N ILE A 34 -7.80 -16.41 15.74
CA ILE A 34 -7.96 -16.17 17.16
C ILE A 34 -8.10 -17.52 17.85
N GLU A 35 -7.09 -17.88 18.64
CA GLU A 35 -7.08 -19.13 19.39
C GLU A 35 -8.30 -19.24 20.32
N LYS A 36 -8.87 -20.45 20.39
CA LYS A 36 -10.06 -20.77 21.21
C LYS A 36 -11.31 -19.92 20.89
N CYS A 37 -11.34 -19.20 19.76
CA CYS A 37 -12.52 -18.46 19.35
C CYS A 37 -13.67 -19.41 18.96
N LEU A 38 -14.86 -19.15 19.50
CA LEU A 38 -16.08 -19.91 19.17
C LEU A 38 -16.51 -19.67 17.72
N ALA A 39 -16.26 -18.48 17.17
CA ALA A 39 -16.55 -18.17 15.79
C ALA A 39 -15.47 -18.72 14.86
N SER A 40 -15.88 -19.19 13.68
CA SER A 40 -14.94 -19.56 12.62
C SER A 40 -14.19 -18.32 12.11
N ASP A 41 -13.00 -18.54 11.57
CA ASP A 41 -12.17 -17.48 11.00
C ASP A 41 -12.90 -16.72 9.89
N ARG A 42 -13.82 -17.39 9.17
CA ARG A 42 -14.65 -16.77 8.14
C ARG A 42 -15.61 -15.72 8.70
N ILE A 43 -16.20 -15.94 9.89
CA ILE A 43 -17.05 -14.95 10.56
C ILE A 43 -16.21 -13.73 10.99
N VAL A 44 -15.00 -13.96 11.49
CA VAL A 44 -14.06 -12.89 11.85
C VAL A 44 -13.70 -12.05 10.61
N ILE A 45 -13.34 -12.69 9.50
CA ILE A 45 -13.02 -12.01 8.24
C ILE A 45 -14.24 -11.26 7.69
N ASP A 46 -15.41 -11.88 7.71
CA ASP A 46 -16.65 -11.24 7.24
C ASP A 46 -17.00 -9.99 8.06
N THR A 47 -16.71 -10.00 9.35
CA THR A 47 -16.86 -8.83 10.23
C THR A 47 -15.97 -7.67 9.78
N VAL A 48 -14.69 -7.97 9.49
CA VAL A 48 -13.69 -6.99 9.01
C VAL A 48 -14.06 -6.45 7.62
N VAL A 49 -14.36 -7.35 6.67
CA VAL A 49 -14.74 -7.00 5.30
C VAL A 49 -16.00 -6.15 5.30
N SER A 50 -17.03 -6.54 6.07
CA SER A 50 -18.26 -5.76 6.17
C SER A 50 -18.03 -4.35 6.73
N LYS A 51 -17.12 -4.20 7.71
CA LYS A 51 -16.81 -2.90 8.29
C LYS A 51 -16.01 -2.00 7.34
N TYR A 52 -14.96 -2.52 6.73
CA TYR A 52 -13.98 -1.69 6.01
C TYR A 52 -14.15 -1.67 4.49
N CYS A 53 -14.72 -2.72 3.90
CA CYS A 53 -15.06 -2.73 2.47
C CYS A 53 -16.50 -2.23 2.23
N ASN A 54 -17.45 -2.65 3.08
CA ASN A 54 -18.88 -2.36 2.89
C ASN A 54 -19.40 -1.25 3.81
N HIS A 55 -18.52 -0.63 4.61
CA HIS A 55 -18.84 0.48 5.52
C HIS A 55 -20.00 0.19 6.49
N THR A 56 -20.21 -1.08 6.85
CA THR A 56 -21.26 -1.50 7.79
C THR A 56 -20.70 -1.48 9.22
N PRO A 57 -21.11 -0.54 10.08
CA PRO A 57 -20.56 -0.41 11.43
C PRO A 57 -20.93 -1.61 12.30
N LEU A 58 -20.11 -1.91 13.32
CA LEU A 58 -20.24 -3.13 14.13
C LEU A 58 -21.59 -3.26 14.84
N HIS A 59 -22.20 -2.15 15.28
CA HIS A 59 -23.53 -2.19 15.87
C HIS A 59 -24.58 -2.69 14.87
N ARG A 60 -24.47 -2.29 13.60
CA ARG A 60 -25.40 -2.70 12.55
C ARG A 60 -25.19 -4.17 12.19
N GLN A 61 -23.94 -4.62 12.15
CA GLN A 61 -23.62 -6.04 11.94
C GLN A 61 -24.22 -6.93 13.04
N SER A 62 -24.07 -6.53 14.31
CA SER A 62 -24.65 -7.23 15.48
C SER A 62 -26.17 -7.34 15.37
N VAL A 63 -26.86 -6.22 15.06
CA VAL A 63 -28.32 -6.20 14.87
C VAL A 63 -28.76 -7.06 13.68
N ILE A 64 -28.04 -7.03 12.56
CA ILE A 64 -28.36 -7.86 11.38
C ILE A 64 -28.28 -9.35 11.72
N LEU A 65 -27.22 -9.77 12.44
CA LEU A 65 -27.04 -11.17 12.84
C LEU A 65 -28.15 -11.65 13.78
N GLU A 66 -28.57 -10.81 14.73
CA GLU A 66 -29.67 -11.15 15.65
C GLU A 66 -31.02 -11.17 14.92
N ARG A 67 -31.32 -10.15 14.11
CA ARG A 67 -32.60 -10.02 13.40
C ARG A 67 -32.81 -11.12 12.36
N ASP A 68 -31.81 -11.37 11.51
CA ASP A 68 -32.00 -12.22 10.33
C ASP A 68 -31.67 -13.69 10.62
N ILE A 69 -30.78 -13.96 11.59
CA ILE A 69 -30.24 -15.30 11.86
C ILE A 69 -30.53 -15.76 13.30
N GLY A 70 -30.96 -14.87 14.20
CA GLY A 70 -31.11 -15.18 15.63
C GLY A 70 -29.78 -15.29 16.40
N LEU A 71 -28.65 -14.89 15.79
CA LEU A 71 -27.33 -14.99 16.40
C LEU A 71 -27.00 -13.73 17.21
N LYS A 72 -27.02 -13.86 18.54
CA LYS A 72 -26.67 -12.79 19.47
C LYS A 72 -25.15 -12.70 19.64
N ILE A 73 -24.50 -11.82 18.87
CA ILE A 73 -23.07 -11.52 19.01
C ILE A 73 -22.90 -10.08 19.48
N SER A 74 -22.25 -9.89 20.63
CA SER A 74 -22.08 -8.56 21.21
C SER A 74 -21.17 -7.67 20.35
N ARG A 75 -21.40 -6.36 20.39
CA ARG A 75 -20.52 -5.37 19.74
C ARG A 75 -19.08 -5.46 20.22
N ALA A 76 -18.88 -5.72 21.52
CA ALA A 76 -17.55 -5.88 22.11
C ALA A 76 -16.81 -7.09 21.54
N THR A 77 -17.52 -8.19 21.29
CA THR A 77 -16.95 -9.38 20.64
C THR A 77 -16.50 -9.08 19.22
N LEU A 78 -17.37 -8.43 18.41
CA LEU A 78 -17.02 -8.03 17.05
C LEU A 78 -15.84 -7.06 17.01
N ASP A 79 -15.79 -6.12 17.97
CA ASP A 79 -14.70 -5.16 18.08
C ASP A 79 -13.38 -5.83 18.45
N GLY A 80 -13.41 -6.76 19.42
CA GLY A 80 -12.25 -7.59 19.78
C GLY A 80 -11.68 -8.35 18.58
N TRP A 81 -12.53 -8.90 17.71
CA TRP A 81 -12.10 -9.55 16.47
C TRP A 81 -11.41 -8.58 15.51
N VAL A 82 -12.02 -7.41 15.27
CA VAL A 82 -11.42 -6.37 14.41
C VAL A 82 -10.07 -5.92 14.94
N LEU A 83 -9.97 -5.65 16.25
CA LEU A 83 -8.72 -5.22 16.87
C LEU A 83 -7.65 -6.31 16.80
N LYS A 84 -8.03 -7.59 16.95
CA LYS A 84 -7.08 -8.70 16.84
C LYS A 84 -6.57 -8.86 15.41
N VAL A 85 -7.44 -8.77 14.41
CA VAL A 85 -7.00 -8.76 13.00
C VAL A 85 -6.07 -7.59 12.73
N GLY A 86 -6.43 -6.38 13.17
CA GLY A 86 -5.58 -5.20 12.96
C GLY A 86 -4.21 -5.33 13.62
N GLU A 87 -4.14 -5.91 14.83
CA GLU A 87 -2.88 -6.24 15.50
C GLU A 87 -2.01 -7.21 14.68
N LEU A 88 -2.59 -8.30 14.17
CA LEU A 88 -1.88 -9.28 13.34
C LEU A 88 -1.34 -8.67 12.04
N LEU A 89 -2.03 -7.67 11.48
CA LEU A 89 -1.62 -7.04 10.22
C LEU A 89 -0.49 -6.00 10.39
N ILE A 90 -0.21 -5.50 11.60
CA ILE A 90 0.85 -4.51 11.86
C ILE A 90 2.22 -4.92 11.29
N PRO A 91 2.79 -6.10 11.62
CA PRO A 91 4.10 -6.50 11.09
C PRO A 91 4.12 -6.66 9.57
N MET A 92 3.00 -7.09 8.97
CA MET A 92 2.89 -7.17 7.51
C MET A 92 2.92 -5.78 6.87
N VAL A 93 2.19 -4.82 7.45
CA VAL A 93 2.21 -3.43 6.98
C VAL A 93 3.57 -2.76 7.21
N ALA A 94 4.29 -3.15 8.26
CA ALA A 94 5.68 -2.74 8.45
C ALA A 94 6.60 -3.27 7.33
N ALA A 95 6.38 -4.50 6.85
CA ALA A 95 7.08 -5.04 5.68
C ALA A 95 6.70 -4.29 4.38
N MET A 96 5.41 -4.04 4.16
CA MET A 96 4.93 -3.23 3.03
C MET A 96 5.55 -1.82 3.03
N ARG A 97 5.69 -1.19 4.20
CA ARG A 97 6.39 0.09 4.33
C ARG A 97 7.85 -0.01 3.91
N ARG A 98 8.58 -1.05 4.33
CA ARG A 98 10.00 -1.23 3.94
C ARG A 98 10.14 -1.38 2.43
N GLU A 99 9.28 -2.18 1.81
CA GLU A 99 9.24 -2.34 0.35
C GLU A 99 8.96 -1.00 -0.33
N LEU A 100 7.97 -0.26 0.14
CA LEU A 100 7.60 1.05 -0.43
C LEU A 100 8.77 2.05 -0.37
N ILE A 101 9.48 2.11 0.77
CA ILE A 101 10.63 2.99 0.97
C ILE A 101 11.86 2.52 0.16
N SER A 102 11.98 1.23 -0.11
CA SER A 102 13.05 0.71 -1.00
C SER A 102 12.80 1.00 -2.48
N GLY A 103 11.58 1.39 -2.84
CA GLY A 103 11.22 1.80 -4.20
C GLY A 103 11.76 3.18 -4.57
N THR A 104 11.42 3.63 -5.77
CA THR A 104 11.89 4.92 -6.31
C THR A 104 10.81 6.00 -6.37
N TYR A 105 9.53 5.65 -6.19
CA TYR A 105 8.43 6.59 -6.39
C TYR A 105 7.25 6.31 -5.45
N ILE A 106 6.92 7.31 -4.64
CA ILE A 106 5.82 7.31 -3.68
C ILE A 106 4.90 8.48 -3.97
N GLN A 107 3.60 8.21 -4.03
CA GLN A 107 2.56 9.22 -3.87
C GLN A 107 2.10 9.24 -2.41
N ALA A 108 1.87 10.43 -1.87
CA ALA A 108 1.33 10.58 -0.52
C ALA A 108 0.20 11.61 -0.46
N ASP A 109 -0.67 11.42 0.52
CA ASP A 109 -1.80 12.29 0.86
C ASP A 109 -2.31 11.95 2.28
N GLU A 110 -3.22 12.73 2.84
CA GLU A 110 -3.75 12.49 4.18
C GLU A 110 -5.24 12.83 4.33
N THR A 111 -5.90 12.12 5.25
CA THR A 111 -7.32 12.30 5.51
C THR A 111 -7.62 12.29 7.02
N PRO A 112 -8.46 13.21 7.52
CA PRO A 112 -8.75 13.28 8.94
C PRO A 112 -9.60 12.10 9.40
N VAL A 113 -9.40 11.66 10.64
CA VAL A 113 -10.24 10.69 11.34
C VAL A 113 -10.43 11.10 12.78
N ASP A 114 -11.64 10.94 13.28
CA ASP A 114 -11.96 11.27 14.66
C ASP A 114 -11.55 10.12 15.59
N VAL A 115 -10.96 10.45 16.73
CA VAL A 115 -10.49 9.48 17.73
C VAL A 115 -11.02 9.88 19.10
N GLN A 116 -11.55 8.93 19.85
CA GLN A 116 -11.92 9.15 21.24
C GLN A 116 -10.65 9.23 22.10
N THR A 117 -10.54 10.31 22.86
CA THR A 117 -9.49 10.54 23.86
C THR A 117 -10.12 10.73 25.23
N ARG A 118 -9.34 10.51 26.29
CA ARG A 118 -9.79 10.84 27.66
C ARG A 118 -9.87 12.35 27.88
N GLU A 119 -9.13 13.11 27.09
CA GLU A 119 -9.11 14.57 27.09
C GLU A 119 -10.28 15.10 26.26
N GLY A 120 -11.10 15.98 26.85
CA GLY A 120 -12.23 16.63 26.19
C GLY A 120 -13.53 15.82 26.22
N ARG A 121 -14.38 16.01 27.24
CA ARG A 121 -15.73 15.44 27.25
C ARG A 121 -16.55 15.95 26.05
N GLY A 122 -17.12 15.03 25.28
CA GLY A 122 -18.04 15.35 24.18
C GLY A 122 -17.38 15.80 22.87
N LYS A 123 -16.04 15.81 22.75
CA LYS A 123 -15.33 16.12 21.51
C LYS A 123 -14.31 15.02 21.19
N ASN A 124 -14.29 14.57 19.95
CA ASN A 124 -13.24 13.67 19.46
C ASN A 124 -11.98 14.47 19.15
N HIS A 125 -10.82 13.85 19.35
CA HIS A 125 -9.55 14.35 18.86
C HIS A 125 -9.45 14.12 17.35
N GLN A 126 -9.09 15.15 16.59
CA GLN A 126 -8.87 15.03 15.16
C GLN A 126 -7.47 14.45 14.87
N ALA A 127 -7.44 13.17 14.54
CA ALA A 127 -6.25 12.47 14.06
C ALA A 127 -6.25 12.38 12.53
N TYR A 128 -5.21 11.77 11.97
CA TYR A 128 -4.99 11.68 10.53
C TYR A 128 -4.51 10.28 10.15
N LEU A 129 -5.03 9.78 9.04
CA LEU A 129 -4.47 8.66 8.31
C LEU A 129 -3.68 9.22 7.13
N TRP A 130 -2.37 9.00 7.16
CA TRP A 130 -1.45 9.36 6.10
C TRP A 130 -1.33 8.19 5.14
N GLN A 131 -1.71 8.38 3.89
CA GLN A 131 -1.59 7.40 2.83
C GLN A 131 -0.24 7.58 2.13
N TYR A 132 0.46 6.48 1.92
CA TYR A 132 1.63 6.38 1.06
C TYR A 132 1.43 5.20 0.13
N GLY A 133 1.76 5.36 -1.16
CA GLY A 133 1.72 4.22 -2.06
C GLY A 133 2.40 4.48 -3.38
N ARG A 134 2.76 3.39 -4.06
CA ARG A 134 3.27 3.43 -5.42
C ARG A 134 2.09 3.42 -6.41
N PRO A 135 2.09 4.21 -7.48
CA PRO A 135 1.10 4.09 -8.55
C PRO A 135 0.97 2.64 -9.03
N GLY A 136 -0.24 2.08 -8.97
CA GLY A 136 -0.52 0.69 -9.34
C GLY A 136 0.02 -0.39 -8.39
N GLY A 137 0.69 -0.01 -7.29
CA GLY A 137 1.31 -0.94 -6.33
C GLY A 137 0.66 -0.94 -4.94
N SER A 138 1.44 -1.25 -3.91
CA SER A 138 0.97 -1.30 -2.52
C SER A 138 0.60 0.08 -1.96
N VAL A 139 -0.28 0.06 -0.95
CA VAL A 139 -0.74 1.22 -0.19
C VAL A 139 -0.56 0.96 1.30
N VAL A 140 0.05 1.93 1.98
CA VAL A 140 0.22 1.93 3.42
C VAL A 140 -0.45 3.16 4.01
N PHE A 141 -1.31 2.95 5.01
CA PHE A 141 -1.81 3.99 5.88
C PHE A 141 -1.00 4.02 7.17
N ASP A 142 -0.58 5.21 7.57
CA ASP A 142 0.07 5.47 8.86
C ASP A 142 -0.82 6.39 9.71
N PHE A 143 -1.17 5.94 10.90
CA PHE A 143 -2.05 6.68 11.81
C PHE A 143 -1.24 7.64 12.68
N ARG A 144 -1.67 8.91 12.73
CA ARG A 144 -1.04 9.95 13.53
C ARG A 144 -2.08 10.80 14.26
N LEU A 145 -1.78 11.18 15.49
CA LEU A 145 -2.62 12.12 16.25
C LEU A 145 -2.53 13.56 15.71
N GLY A 146 -1.56 13.89 14.86
CA GLY A 146 -1.42 15.22 14.27
C GLY A 146 -1.28 15.20 12.75
N ARG A 147 -1.54 16.36 12.14
CA ARG A 147 -1.29 16.63 10.71
C ARG A 147 0.09 17.24 10.43
N GLY A 148 0.94 17.34 11.46
CA GLY A 148 2.26 17.97 11.33
C GLY A 148 3.27 17.13 10.56
N ARG A 149 4.39 17.78 10.19
CA ARG A 149 5.55 17.19 9.49
C ARG A 149 6.13 15.92 10.14
N ASP A 150 5.91 15.71 11.44
CA ASP A 150 6.37 14.50 12.15
C ASP A 150 5.87 13.19 11.49
N GLY A 151 4.62 13.19 11.03
CA GLY A 151 4.02 12.02 10.35
C GLY A 151 4.84 11.56 9.15
N PRO A 152 4.92 12.36 8.08
CA PRO A 152 5.66 11.99 6.89
C PRO A 152 7.17 11.92 7.10
N LYS A 153 7.75 12.73 8.01
CA LYS A 153 9.17 12.61 8.38
C LYS A 153 9.49 11.24 8.97
N ARG A 154 8.67 10.73 9.91
CA ARG A 154 8.86 9.41 10.51
C ARG A 154 8.59 8.29 9.50
N PHE A 155 7.59 8.45 8.64
CA PHE A 155 7.28 7.44 7.63
C PHE A 155 8.39 7.33 6.59
N LEU A 156 8.85 8.43 5.99
CA LEU A 156 9.80 8.43 4.88
C LEU A 156 11.26 8.25 5.32
N GLY A 157 11.62 8.71 6.52
CA GLY A 157 13.00 8.60 7.00
C GLY A 157 13.99 9.27 6.04
N GLN A 158 14.96 8.49 5.53
CA GLN A 158 15.98 8.92 4.57
C GLN A 158 15.63 8.54 3.11
N PHE A 159 14.35 8.40 2.77
CA PHE A 159 13.91 8.10 1.41
C PHE A 159 14.49 9.11 0.39
N GLU A 160 15.19 8.62 -0.63
CA GLU A 160 15.89 9.46 -1.64
C GLU A 160 15.21 9.42 -3.01
N GLY A 161 14.06 8.76 -3.15
CA GLY A 161 13.33 8.69 -4.42
C GLY A 161 12.45 9.91 -4.71
N ILE A 162 11.47 9.73 -5.58
CA ILE A 162 10.46 10.71 -5.94
C ILE A 162 9.30 10.63 -4.95
N LEU A 163 9.01 11.73 -4.27
CA LEU A 163 7.78 11.93 -3.50
C LEU A 163 6.85 12.84 -4.30
N GLN A 164 5.63 12.40 -4.59
CA GLN A 164 4.61 13.26 -5.19
C GLN A 164 3.44 13.47 -4.23
N THR A 165 3.14 14.74 -3.97
CA THR A 165 2.03 15.15 -3.09
C THR A 165 1.26 16.30 -3.71
N ASP A 166 0.27 16.79 -2.98
CA ASP A 166 -0.26 18.13 -3.20
C ASP A 166 0.76 19.21 -2.76
N GLY A 167 0.26 20.43 -2.51
CA GLY A 167 1.09 21.56 -2.09
C GLY A 167 1.27 21.68 -0.58
N TYR A 168 0.97 20.65 0.20
CA TYR A 168 0.98 20.75 1.66
C TYR A 168 2.41 20.80 2.22
N THR A 169 2.68 21.81 3.05
CA THR A 169 4.02 22.14 3.56
C THR A 169 4.56 21.14 4.58
N ALA A 170 3.72 20.23 5.09
CA ALA A 170 4.18 19.12 5.94
C ALA A 170 5.09 18.15 5.16
N TYR A 171 5.01 18.12 3.83
CA TYR A 171 5.88 17.32 2.97
C TYR A 171 7.17 18.04 2.56
N ASP A 172 7.37 19.29 2.96
CA ASP A 172 8.60 20.02 2.70
C ASP A 172 9.71 19.63 3.68
N GLN A 173 10.95 19.58 3.20
CA GLN A 173 12.15 19.35 4.02
C GLN A 173 12.10 18.04 4.84
N ILE A 174 11.62 16.97 4.22
CA ILE A 174 11.64 15.61 4.75
C ILE A 174 12.33 14.67 3.75
N GLY A 175 12.54 13.42 4.13
CA GLY A 175 13.27 12.46 3.30
C GLY A 175 14.79 12.68 3.37
N GLY A 176 15.51 11.96 2.51
CA GLY A 176 16.96 12.10 2.34
C GLY A 176 17.33 13.28 1.44
N THR A 177 18.61 13.63 1.42
CA THR A 177 19.12 14.84 0.72
C THR A 177 18.89 14.85 -0.78
N LYS A 178 18.74 13.67 -1.39
CA LYS A 178 18.51 13.51 -2.84
C LYS A 178 17.03 13.35 -3.22
N MET A 179 16.12 13.38 -2.25
CA MET A 179 14.69 13.19 -2.52
C MET A 179 14.17 14.25 -3.48
N VAL A 180 13.43 13.81 -4.50
CA VAL A 180 12.79 14.70 -5.47
C VAL A 180 11.33 14.89 -5.07
N HIS A 181 10.96 16.11 -4.70
CA HIS A 181 9.57 16.45 -4.39
C HIS A 181 8.86 17.01 -5.62
N ALA A 182 7.81 16.33 -6.07
CA ALA A 182 6.94 16.74 -7.16
C ALA A 182 5.54 17.10 -6.65
N ALA A 183 4.87 18.01 -7.37
CA ALA A 183 3.54 18.49 -7.03
C ALA A 183 2.48 17.91 -7.98
N CYS A 184 1.23 17.91 -7.53
CA CYS A 184 0.09 17.42 -8.29
C CYS A 184 -0.55 18.53 -9.15
N TRP A 185 -0.61 18.31 -10.47
CA TRP A 185 -1.31 19.22 -11.39
C TRP A 185 -2.82 19.24 -11.19
N ALA A 186 -3.43 18.16 -10.69
CA ALA A 186 -4.87 18.13 -10.45
C ALA A 186 -5.26 19.13 -9.35
N HIS A 187 -4.43 19.27 -8.31
CA HIS A 187 -4.61 20.27 -7.27
C HIS A 187 -4.42 21.70 -7.80
N ALA A 188 -3.38 21.94 -8.63
CA ALA A 188 -3.18 23.25 -9.26
C ALA A 188 -4.38 23.63 -10.14
N ARG A 189 -4.81 22.72 -11.02
CA ARG A 189 -5.99 22.90 -11.88
C ARG A 189 -7.26 23.14 -11.10
N ARG A 190 -7.47 22.40 -10.01
CA ARG A 190 -8.65 22.54 -9.15
C ARG A 190 -8.81 23.97 -8.63
N GLN A 191 -7.72 24.64 -8.24
CA GLN A 191 -7.82 26.02 -7.73
C GLN A 191 -8.28 27.02 -8.82
N PHE A 192 -7.76 26.88 -10.04
CA PHE A 192 -8.26 27.70 -11.16
C PHE A 192 -9.72 27.37 -11.50
N PHE A 193 -10.08 26.09 -11.45
CA PHE A 193 -11.47 25.67 -11.66
C PHE A 193 -12.41 26.22 -10.59
N GLU A 194 -12.00 26.26 -9.32
CA GLU A 194 -12.77 26.88 -8.23
C GLU A 194 -12.96 28.39 -8.47
N ALA A 195 -11.96 29.09 -9.02
CA ALA A 195 -12.14 30.48 -9.46
C ALA A 195 -13.20 30.61 -10.57
N VAL A 196 -13.19 29.71 -11.57
CA VAL A 196 -14.23 29.65 -12.62
C VAL A 196 -15.61 29.29 -12.06
N GLN A 197 -15.69 28.52 -10.97
CA GLN A 197 -16.99 28.24 -10.33
C GLN A 197 -17.60 29.47 -9.65
N LEU A 198 -16.77 30.41 -9.18
CA LEU A 198 -17.25 31.69 -8.63
C LEU A 198 -17.69 32.66 -9.73
N ASN A 199 -17.08 32.57 -10.92
CA ASN A 199 -17.47 33.32 -12.10
C ASN A 199 -17.34 32.45 -13.36
N HIS A 200 -18.45 31.85 -13.80
CA HIS A 200 -18.46 30.90 -14.92
C HIS A 200 -18.02 31.50 -16.27
N ARG A 201 -17.98 32.83 -16.39
CA ARG A 201 -17.50 33.54 -17.58
C ARG A 201 -16.18 34.26 -17.31
N ASP A 202 -15.40 33.81 -16.32
CA ASP A 202 -14.10 34.40 -16.02
C ASP A 202 -13.19 34.34 -17.25
N PRO A 203 -12.84 35.48 -17.86
CA PRO A 203 -12.09 35.53 -19.12
C PRO A 203 -10.61 35.18 -18.93
N VAL A 204 -10.12 35.10 -17.69
CA VAL A 204 -8.72 34.84 -17.34
C VAL A 204 -8.54 33.39 -16.87
N ALA A 205 -9.33 32.94 -15.90
CA ALA A 205 -9.22 31.60 -15.33
C ALA A 205 -9.66 30.50 -16.31
N THR A 206 -10.71 30.73 -17.10
CA THR A 206 -11.25 29.72 -18.03
C THR A 206 -10.23 29.28 -19.08
N PRO A 207 -9.53 30.18 -19.79
CA PRO A 207 -8.48 29.78 -20.72
C PRO A 207 -7.30 29.06 -20.06
N ILE A 208 -6.97 29.39 -18.80
CA ILE A 208 -5.91 28.70 -18.06
C ILE A 208 -6.31 27.24 -17.79
N VAL A 209 -7.55 27.01 -17.32
CA VAL A 209 -8.06 25.65 -17.11
C VAL A 209 -8.06 24.84 -18.40
N ALA A 210 -8.47 25.44 -19.53
CA ALA A 210 -8.46 24.77 -20.83
C ALA A 210 -7.05 24.32 -21.24
N ARG A 211 -6.02 25.17 -21.03
CA ARG A 211 -4.62 24.77 -21.28
C ARG A 211 -4.13 23.68 -20.33
N MET A 212 -4.55 23.70 -19.06
CA MET A 212 -4.25 22.60 -18.14
C MET A 212 -4.95 21.30 -18.57
N ASP A 213 -6.15 21.37 -19.15
CA ASP A 213 -6.84 20.19 -19.71
C ASP A 213 -6.08 19.59 -20.91
N GLU A 214 -5.54 20.45 -21.78
CA GLU A 214 -4.65 20.01 -22.87
C GLU A 214 -3.40 19.30 -22.33
N LEU A 215 -2.83 19.76 -21.21
CA LEU A 215 -1.68 19.12 -20.57
C LEU A 215 -2.03 17.68 -20.11
N PHE A 216 -3.20 17.49 -19.48
CA PHE A 216 -3.69 16.16 -19.13
C PHE A 216 -4.01 15.31 -20.36
N ALA A 217 -4.45 15.93 -21.45
CA ALA A 217 -4.77 15.23 -22.70
C ALA A 217 -3.54 14.56 -23.33
N VAL A 218 -2.32 15.13 -23.17
CA VAL A 218 -1.06 14.53 -23.64
C VAL A 218 -0.84 13.15 -22.99
N ASP A 219 -0.93 13.07 -21.67
CA ASP A 219 -0.79 11.81 -20.93
C ASP A 219 -1.94 10.83 -21.22
N ALA A 220 -3.17 11.34 -21.37
CA ALA A 220 -4.32 10.52 -21.72
C ALA A 220 -4.17 9.89 -23.11
N GLU A 221 -3.64 10.64 -24.07
CA GLU A 221 -3.35 10.17 -25.42
C GLU A 221 -2.25 9.11 -25.41
N ALA A 222 -1.16 9.34 -24.67
CA ALA A 222 -0.09 8.35 -24.52
C ALA A 222 -0.63 7.01 -23.98
N ARG A 223 -1.53 7.06 -22.99
CA ARG A 223 -2.21 5.87 -22.46
C ARG A 223 -3.12 5.20 -23.49
N ARG A 224 -3.89 5.97 -24.28
CA ARG A 224 -4.73 5.43 -25.37
C ARG A 224 -3.91 4.73 -26.45
N ARG A 225 -2.73 5.27 -26.77
CA ARG A 225 -1.80 4.69 -27.76
C ARG A 225 -0.93 3.55 -27.20
N VAL A 226 -0.95 3.32 -25.88
CA VAL A 226 -0.17 2.26 -25.20
C VAL A 226 1.35 2.35 -25.47
N VAL A 227 1.88 3.58 -25.59
CA VAL A 227 3.29 3.83 -25.95
C VAL A 227 4.31 3.66 -24.81
N GLY A 228 3.87 3.15 -23.66
CA GLY A 228 4.68 2.97 -22.46
C GLY A 228 5.24 4.28 -21.85
N PRO A 229 6.04 4.18 -20.76
CA PRO A 229 6.60 5.36 -20.07
C PRO A 229 7.54 6.19 -20.95
N THR A 230 8.39 5.55 -21.76
CA THR A 230 9.34 6.24 -22.65
C THR A 230 8.63 7.01 -23.75
N GLY A 231 7.64 6.39 -24.41
CA GLY A 231 6.85 7.07 -25.44
C GLY A 231 5.99 8.19 -24.86
N ARG A 232 5.41 7.99 -23.66
CA ARG A 232 4.73 9.06 -22.92
C ARG A 232 5.68 10.24 -22.66
N HIS A 233 6.92 9.95 -22.26
CA HIS A 233 7.91 10.98 -21.99
C HIS A 233 8.32 11.74 -23.27
N ALA A 234 8.49 11.05 -24.40
CA ALA A 234 8.75 11.71 -25.68
C ALA A 234 7.61 12.67 -26.08
N LEU A 235 6.35 12.23 -25.97
CA LEU A 235 5.17 13.08 -26.21
C LEU A 235 5.14 14.29 -25.26
N ARG A 236 5.55 14.12 -24.00
CA ARG A 236 5.67 15.24 -23.06
C ARG A 236 6.74 16.24 -23.50
N GLN A 237 7.91 15.79 -23.96
CA GLN A 237 8.95 16.69 -24.45
C GLN A 237 8.48 17.49 -25.68
N GLU A 238 7.79 16.83 -26.61
CA GLU A 238 7.30 17.44 -27.84
C GLU A 238 6.17 18.45 -27.58
N ARG A 239 5.17 18.08 -26.75
CA ARG A 239 3.90 18.81 -26.64
C ARG A 239 3.65 19.44 -25.28
N ALA A 240 3.97 18.75 -24.19
CA ALA A 240 3.73 19.29 -22.85
C ALA A 240 4.72 20.42 -22.51
N LYS A 241 5.98 20.32 -22.94
CA LYS A 241 7.00 21.34 -22.70
C LYS A 241 6.63 22.72 -23.28
N PRO A 242 6.30 22.89 -24.58
CA PRO A 242 5.85 24.19 -25.09
C PRO A 242 4.56 24.68 -24.41
N LEU A 243 3.61 23.77 -24.15
CA LEU A 243 2.36 24.10 -23.46
C LEU A 243 2.59 24.64 -22.05
N LEU A 244 3.59 24.15 -21.31
CA LEU A 244 3.94 24.68 -20.00
C LEU A 244 4.46 26.12 -20.05
N TYR A 245 5.17 26.52 -21.11
CA TYR A 245 5.56 27.93 -21.28
C TYR A 245 4.33 28.82 -21.46
N GLU A 246 3.36 28.39 -22.27
CA GLU A 246 2.09 29.12 -22.44
C GLU A 246 1.30 29.20 -21.14
N ILE A 247 1.15 28.07 -20.42
CA ILE A 247 0.44 28.03 -19.14
C ILE A 247 1.11 28.98 -18.15
N ARG A 248 2.45 28.95 -18.03
CA ARG A 248 3.17 29.82 -17.11
C ARG A 248 2.95 31.29 -17.43
N GLY A 249 3.12 31.68 -18.68
CA GLY A 249 2.95 33.07 -19.11
C GLY A 249 1.53 33.59 -18.82
N ARG A 250 0.52 32.75 -19.03
CA ARG A 250 -0.88 33.09 -18.67
C ARG A 250 -1.08 33.23 -17.17
N ILE A 251 -0.47 32.37 -16.36
CA ILE A 251 -0.56 32.46 -14.90
C ILE A 251 0.15 33.71 -14.37
N GLU A 252 1.33 34.04 -14.91
CA GLU A 252 2.08 35.26 -14.54
C GLU A 252 1.30 36.53 -14.94
N ALA A 253 0.74 36.56 -16.15
CA ALA A 253 -0.14 37.66 -16.58
C ALA A 253 -1.39 37.76 -15.69
N ALA A 254 -2.05 36.64 -15.38
CA ALA A 254 -3.20 36.61 -14.49
C ALA A 254 -2.85 37.09 -13.07
N GLN A 255 -1.69 36.71 -12.53
CA GLN A 255 -1.23 37.15 -11.21
C GLN A 255 -1.06 38.67 -11.14
N SER A 256 -0.63 39.33 -12.22
CA SER A 256 -0.41 40.79 -12.27
C SER A 256 -1.71 41.61 -12.20
N VAL A 257 -2.83 41.03 -12.62
CA VAL A 257 -4.15 41.70 -12.64
C VAL A 257 -5.12 41.17 -11.57
N ALA A 258 -4.77 40.08 -10.88
CA ALA A 258 -5.65 39.47 -9.90
C ALA A 258 -5.75 40.31 -8.63
N LEU A 259 -6.98 40.53 -8.15
CA LEU A 259 -7.22 41.19 -6.87
C LEU A 259 -6.55 40.43 -5.72
N PRO A 260 -5.94 41.13 -4.75
CA PRO A 260 -5.35 40.49 -3.58
C PRO A 260 -6.32 39.53 -2.89
N SER A 261 -5.84 38.34 -2.52
CA SER A 261 -6.62 37.31 -1.81
C SER A 261 -7.83 36.71 -2.56
N SER A 262 -8.06 37.10 -3.83
CA SER A 262 -9.06 36.46 -4.70
C SER A 262 -8.75 34.98 -4.96
N ALA A 263 -9.76 34.21 -5.37
CA ALA A 263 -9.56 32.81 -5.75
C ALA A 263 -8.54 32.67 -6.89
N LEU A 264 -8.58 33.56 -7.89
CA LEU A 264 -7.60 33.62 -8.97
C LEU A 264 -6.18 33.90 -8.44
N SER A 265 -6.01 34.91 -7.58
CA SER A 265 -4.70 35.25 -7.02
C SER A 265 -4.11 34.08 -6.20
N LYS A 266 -4.93 33.38 -5.42
CA LYS A 266 -4.52 32.17 -4.68
C LYS A 266 -4.11 31.03 -5.63
N ALA A 267 -4.88 30.80 -6.69
CA ALA A 267 -4.56 29.78 -7.69
C ALA A 267 -3.24 30.06 -8.42
N CYS A 268 -3.02 31.31 -8.83
CA CYS A 268 -1.77 31.75 -9.42
C CYS A 268 -0.59 31.59 -8.46
N GLN A 269 -0.73 32.07 -7.22
CA GLN A 269 0.33 31.94 -6.21
C GLN A 269 0.67 30.47 -5.93
N TYR A 270 -0.32 29.60 -5.83
CA TYR A 270 -0.11 28.16 -5.63
C TYR A 270 0.69 27.55 -6.79
N ALA A 271 0.27 27.78 -8.03
CA ALA A 271 0.94 27.23 -9.20
C ALA A 271 2.36 27.76 -9.39
N LEU A 272 2.57 29.08 -9.21
CA LEU A 272 3.89 29.70 -9.35
C LEU A 272 4.86 29.28 -8.25
N THR A 273 4.39 29.22 -7.00
CA THR A 273 5.21 28.75 -5.85
C THR A 273 5.66 27.31 -6.04
N LEU A 274 4.79 26.46 -6.57
CA LEU A 274 5.07 25.04 -6.80
C LEU A 274 5.63 24.74 -8.19
N TRP A 275 5.89 25.75 -9.03
CA TRP A 275 6.17 25.56 -10.45
C TRP A 275 7.30 24.55 -10.71
N LYS A 276 8.42 24.69 -10.00
CA LYS A 276 9.56 23.76 -10.09
C LYS A 276 9.17 22.32 -9.75
N LYS A 277 8.27 22.11 -8.78
CA LYS A 277 7.75 20.79 -8.40
C LYS A 277 6.73 20.27 -9.41
N LEU A 278 5.91 21.15 -9.98
CA LEU A 278 4.91 20.82 -10.98
C LEU A 278 5.55 20.39 -12.31
N THR A 279 6.72 20.91 -12.68
CA THR A 279 7.36 20.57 -13.96
C THR A 279 8.29 19.34 -13.91
N ARG A 280 8.48 18.70 -12.74
CA ARG A 280 9.38 17.53 -12.59
C ARG A 280 9.00 16.34 -13.46
N PHE A 281 7.76 16.22 -13.91
CA PHE A 281 7.34 15.12 -14.80
C PHE A 281 8.03 15.14 -16.18
N LEU A 282 8.64 16.28 -16.55
CA LEU A 282 9.51 16.40 -17.73
C LEU A 282 10.93 15.88 -17.49
N GLU A 283 11.33 15.62 -16.24
CA GLU A 283 12.63 15.06 -15.89
C GLU A 283 12.53 13.55 -15.57
N TYR A 284 11.39 13.13 -15.01
CA TYR A 284 11.17 11.75 -14.54
C TYR A 284 10.00 11.08 -15.30
N PRO A 285 10.28 10.15 -16.25
CA PRO A 285 9.26 9.48 -17.07
C PRO A 285 8.17 8.72 -16.29
N GLU A 286 8.52 8.17 -15.13
CA GLU A 286 7.63 7.42 -14.25
C GLU A 286 6.60 8.32 -13.55
N LEU A 287 6.86 9.62 -13.45
CA LEU A 287 6.05 10.55 -12.68
C LEU A 287 4.69 10.78 -13.33
N GLU A 288 3.62 10.66 -12.54
CA GLU A 288 2.26 10.97 -12.96
C GLU A 288 1.96 12.48 -12.88
N LEU A 289 1.08 13.01 -13.72
CA LEU A 289 0.64 14.41 -13.58
C LEU A 289 -0.14 14.66 -12.27
N SER A 290 -0.75 13.63 -11.68
CA SER A 290 -1.52 13.76 -10.44
C SER A 290 -1.26 12.65 -9.43
N ASN A 291 -1.43 12.98 -8.16
CA ASN A 291 -1.49 12.02 -7.05
C ASN A 291 -2.91 11.45 -6.82
N ASN A 292 -3.80 11.50 -7.83
CA ASN A 292 -5.19 11.04 -7.70
C ASN A 292 -5.29 9.57 -7.24
N LEU A 293 -4.28 8.72 -7.47
CA LEU A 293 -4.29 7.35 -6.96
C LEU A 293 -4.18 7.32 -5.43
N ALA A 294 -3.37 8.19 -4.83
CA ALA A 294 -3.31 8.41 -3.38
C ALA A 294 -4.65 8.93 -2.85
N GLU A 295 -5.20 10.00 -3.43
CA GLU A 295 -6.52 10.55 -3.08
C GLU A 295 -7.63 9.49 -3.14
N ASN A 296 -7.66 8.71 -4.24
CA ASN A 296 -8.66 7.68 -4.46
C ASN A 296 -8.60 6.57 -3.40
N SER A 297 -7.41 6.26 -2.88
CA SER A 297 -7.26 5.32 -1.77
C SER A 297 -7.86 5.80 -0.46
N MET A 298 -8.00 7.11 -0.27
CA MET A 298 -8.61 7.68 0.93
C MET A 298 -10.13 7.82 0.85
N ARG A 299 -10.72 7.78 -0.36
CA ARG A 299 -12.18 7.90 -0.54
C ARG A 299 -12.99 6.84 0.25
N PRO A 300 -12.61 5.54 0.27
CA PRO A 300 -13.27 4.55 1.10
C PRO A 300 -13.20 4.89 2.60
N VAL A 301 -12.11 5.50 3.06
CA VAL A 301 -11.98 5.95 4.46
C VAL A 301 -12.98 7.08 4.75
N ALA A 302 -13.11 8.04 3.82
CA ALA A 302 -14.05 9.15 3.94
C ALA A 302 -15.52 8.69 3.96
N LEU A 303 -15.87 7.65 3.19
CA LEU A 303 -17.19 7.02 3.25
C LEU A 303 -17.39 6.22 4.54
N GLY A 304 -16.36 5.47 4.95
CA GLY A 304 -16.37 4.67 6.16
C GLY A 304 -16.59 5.52 7.42
N ARG A 305 -15.84 6.62 7.58
CA ARG A 305 -15.93 7.46 8.78
C ARG A 305 -17.31 8.09 8.97
N LYS A 306 -18.08 8.32 7.90
CA LYS A 306 -19.49 8.74 8.01
C LYS A 306 -20.38 7.68 8.69
N ASN A 307 -19.99 6.40 8.62
CA ASN A 307 -20.76 5.27 9.15
C ASN A 307 -20.26 4.78 10.51
N TRP A 308 -18.94 4.61 10.69
CA TRP A 308 -18.36 4.18 11.97
C TRP A 308 -17.95 5.34 12.89
N ILE A 309 -18.10 6.60 12.44
CA ILE A 309 -17.99 7.86 13.18
C ILE A 309 -16.57 8.17 13.69
N HIS A 310 -16.01 7.32 14.55
CA HIS A 310 -14.72 7.54 15.19
C HIS A 310 -13.98 6.23 15.47
N ILE A 311 -12.68 6.36 15.77
CA ILE A 311 -11.84 5.30 16.32
C ILE A 311 -11.93 5.37 17.85
N GLY A 312 -12.14 4.23 18.52
CA GLY A 312 -12.44 4.19 19.96
C GLY A 312 -11.28 4.55 20.89
N SER A 313 -10.04 4.60 20.40
CA SER A 313 -8.87 5.04 21.17
C SER A 313 -7.65 5.32 20.28
N PRO A 314 -6.64 6.08 20.75
CA PRO A 314 -5.37 6.23 20.05
C PRO A 314 -4.67 4.90 19.76
N GLN A 315 -4.80 3.92 20.66
CA GLN A 315 -4.17 2.59 20.52
C GLN A 315 -4.85 1.74 19.44
N ALA A 316 -6.12 2.00 19.13
CA ALA A 316 -6.82 1.34 18.03
C ALA A 316 -6.41 1.91 16.65
N GLY A 317 -5.93 3.16 16.58
CA GLY A 317 -5.55 3.84 15.35
C GLY A 317 -4.59 3.03 14.45
N PRO A 318 -3.42 2.58 14.96
CA PRO A 318 -2.48 1.77 14.19
C PRO A 318 -3.08 0.45 13.69
N LYS A 319 -3.96 -0.18 14.46
CA LYS A 319 -4.64 -1.43 14.09
C LYS A 319 -5.62 -1.19 12.94
N VAL A 320 -6.38 -0.09 12.99
CA VAL A 320 -7.28 0.33 11.90
C VAL A 320 -6.49 0.68 10.65
N ALA A 321 -5.40 1.44 10.78
CA ALA A 321 -4.52 1.77 9.66
C ALA A 321 -3.91 0.51 9.01
N ALA A 322 -3.54 -0.49 9.81
CA ALA A 322 -3.05 -1.76 9.28
C ALA A 322 -4.10 -2.47 8.44
N ILE A 323 -5.35 -2.59 8.91
CA ILE A 323 -6.45 -3.17 8.14
C ILE A 323 -6.68 -2.41 6.84
N LEU A 324 -6.78 -1.08 6.91
CA LEU A 324 -7.01 -0.24 5.73
C LEU A 324 -5.90 -0.39 4.69
N SER A 325 -4.64 -0.53 5.12
CA SER A 325 -3.49 -0.73 4.22
C SER A 325 -3.65 -2.00 3.40
N VAL A 326 -4.03 -3.09 4.05
CA VAL A 326 -4.18 -4.40 3.41
C VAL A 326 -5.41 -4.44 2.52
N VAL A 327 -6.54 -3.93 3.01
CA VAL A 327 -7.79 -3.83 2.24
C VAL A 327 -7.58 -3.01 0.97
N GLU A 328 -6.94 -1.84 1.09
CA GLU A 328 -6.71 -0.94 -0.02
C GLU A 328 -5.67 -1.48 -1.01
N THR A 329 -4.62 -2.13 -0.51
CA THR A 329 -3.65 -2.83 -1.36
C THR A 329 -4.32 -3.94 -2.16
N CYS A 330 -5.13 -4.79 -1.51
CA CYS A 330 -5.89 -5.84 -2.19
C CYS A 330 -6.84 -5.24 -3.24
N ARG A 331 -7.57 -4.17 -2.91
CA ARG A 331 -8.47 -3.48 -3.84
C ARG A 331 -7.73 -2.96 -5.07
N ARG A 332 -6.58 -2.32 -4.87
CA ARG A 332 -5.76 -1.73 -5.95
C ARG A 332 -5.13 -2.80 -6.84
N LEU A 333 -4.65 -3.89 -6.24
CA LEU A 333 -4.09 -5.05 -6.96
C LEU A 333 -5.15 -6.03 -7.47
N LYS A 334 -6.44 -5.74 -7.27
CA LYS A 334 -7.58 -6.58 -7.68
C LYS A 334 -7.58 -7.98 -7.06
N HIS A 335 -7.06 -8.12 -5.84
CA HIS A 335 -7.16 -9.35 -5.05
C HIS A 335 -8.44 -9.35 -4.21
N PRO A 336 -9.18 -10.48 -4.15
CA PRO A 336 -10.33 -10.62 -3.26
C PRO A 336 -9.88 -10.51 -1.79
N VAL A 337 -10.30 -9.45 -1.10
CA VAL A 337 -9.89 -9.15 0.29
C VAL A 337 -10.20 -10.32 1.23
N ARG A 338 -11.38 -10.93 1.09
CA ARG A 338 -11.82 -12.06 1.91
C ARG A 338 -10.87 -13.24 1.79
N ASP A 339 -10.50 -13.60 0.57
CA ASP A 339 -9.66 -14.77 0.30
C ASP A 339 -8.22 -14.50 0.73
N TYR A 340 -7.73 -13.27 0.51
CA TYR A 340 -6.41 -12.84 0.97
C TYR A 340 -6.29 -12.93 2.50
N LEU A 341 -7.26 -12.38 3.24
CA LEU A 341 -7.25 -12.44 4.71
C LEU A 341 -7.38 -13.90 5.22
N ALA A 342 -8.17 -14.73 4.54
CA ALA A 342 -8.33 -16.16 4.89
C ALA A 342 -7.04 -16.96 4.66
N ALA A 343 -6.25 -16.61 3.66
CA ALA A 343 -4.98 -17.28 3.37
C ALA A 343 -3.86 -16.83 4.33
N VAL A 344 -3.83 -15.55 4.72
CA VAL A 344 -2.69 -14.96 5.43
C VAL A 344 -2.83 -15.02 6.95
N LEU A 345 -4.02 -14.81 7.50
CA LEU A 345 -4.19 -14.61 8.95
C LEU A 345 -4.14 -15.89 9.82
N PRO A 346 -4.66 -17.06 9.39
CA PRO A 346 -4.67 -18.24 10.26
C PRO A 346 -3.25 -18.71 10.64
N GLY A 347 -2.95 -18.75 11.94
CA GLY A 347 -1.62 -19.13 12.45
C GLY A 347 -0.54 -18.09 12.23
N PHE A 348 -0.90 -16.88 11.79
CA PHE A 348 0.05 -15.79 11.58
C PHE A 348 0.70 -15.34 12.88
N ALA A 349 -0.03 -15.44 14.01
CA ALA A 349 0.49 -15.14 15.33
C ALA A 349 1.62 -16.08 15.77
N ASP A 350 1.67 -17.29 15.22
CA ASP A 350 2.61 -18.34 15.61
C ASP A 350 3.88 -18.31 14.74
N LEU A 351 3.94 -17.45 13.73
CA LEU A 351 5.12 -17.30 12.89
C LEU A 351 6.23 -16.56 13.66
N PRO A 352 7.45 -17.12 13.74
CA PRO A 352 8.56 -16.42 14.37
C PRO A 352 8.86 -15.14 13.60
N ILE A 353 8.64 -14.00 14.25
CA ILE A 353 9.06 -12.69 13.72
C ILE A 353 10.56 -12.60 13.92
N GLN A 354 11.35 -12.89 12.88
CA GLN A 354 12.77 -12.58 12.94
C GLN A 354 12.94 -11.06 12.93
N PRO A 355 13.59 -10.46 13.95
CA PRO A 355 13.95 -9.06 13.89
C PRO A 355 14.91 -8.88 12.69
N PRO A 356 14.82 -7.76 11.96
CA PRO A 356 15.77 -7.49 10.88
C PRO A 356 17.18 -7.51 11.46
N LYS A 357 18.08 -8.31 10.86
CA LYS A 357 19.50 -8.21 11.19
C LYS A 357 19.93 -6.75 10.95
N PRO A 358 20.65 -6.11 11.89
CA PRO A 358 21.22 -4.79 11.63
C PRO A 358 22.09 -4.89 10.38
N TYR A 359 21.98 -3.91 9.48
CA TYR A 359 22.88 -3.77 8.34
C TYR A 359 24.31 -3.63 8.87
N SER A 360 25.05 -4.74 8.96
CA SER A 360 26.49 -4.70 9.11
C SER A 360 27.06 -4.31 7.75
N HIS A 361 27.68 -3.13 7.68
CA HIS A 361 28.50 -2.74 6.54
C HIS A 361 29.50 -3.86 6.22
N CYS A 362 29.27 -4.58 5.12
CA CYS A 362 30.32 -5.39 4.51
C CYS A 362 31.31 -4.39 3.88
N VAL A 363 32.29 -3.96 4.67
CA VAL A 363 33.49 -3.31 4.16
C VAL A 363 34.26 -4.41 3.42
N GLY A 364 34.10 -4.47 2.10
CA GLY A 364 34.82 -5.41 1.26
C GLY A 364 36.33 -5.22 1.43
N ARG A 365 37.04 -6.30 1.77
CA ARG A 365 38.39 -6.50 1.25
C ARG A 365 38.26 -7.37 -0.01
N PRO A 366 38.83 -6.98 -1.15
CA PRO A 366 38.85 -7.84 -2.32
C PRO A 366 39.74 -9.05 -2.01
N ALA A 367 39.16 -10.24 -1.97
CA ALA A 367 39.92 -11.48 -2.04
C ALA A 367 40.31 -11.71 -3.50
N PHE A 368 41.59 -11.55 -3.82
CA PHE A 368 42.16 -12.06 -5.06
C PHE A 368 42.12 -13.59 -5.02
N ILE A 369 41.44 -14.21 -5.96
CA ILE A 369 41.50 -15.66 -6.19
C ILE A 369 42.52 -15.89 -7.30
N ASP A 370 43.60 -16.59 -6.94
CA ASP A 370 44.64 -17.09 -7.84
C ASP A 370 44.08 -18.25 -8.68
N PRO A 371 44.18 -18.21 -10.02
CA PRO A 371 43.60 -19.25 -10.89
C PRO A 371 44.43 -20.55 -10.96
N SER A 372 45.40 -20.79 -10.06
CA SER A 372 46.26 -21.98 -10.09
C SER A 372 45.87 -23.15 -9.19
N ASP A 373 44.85 -23.03 -8.32
CA ASP A 373 44.44 -24.16 -7.45
C ASP A 373 43.44 -25.11 -8.14
N GLY A 374 43.99 -26.21 -8.65
CA GLY A 374 43.27 -27.32 -9.27
C GLY A 374 42.53 -28.19 -8.25
N GLY A 375 41.22 -28.00 -8.15
CA GLY A 375 40.27 -28.93 -7.54
C GLY A 375 38.89 -28.28 -7.62
N VAL A 376 37.96 -28.72 -8.45
CA VAL A 376 37.19 -29.95 -8.29
C VAL A 376 36.65 -30.36 -9.67
N LYS A 377 37.17 -31.46 -10.22
CA LYS A 377 36.56 -32.20 -11.36
C LYS A 377 35.90 -33.45 -10.79
N ALA A 378 34.58 -33.41 -10.61
CA ALA A 378 33.63 -34.53 -10.49
C ALA A 378 32.34 -33.88 -9.98
N ILE A 379 31.13 -33.99 -10.55
CA ILE A 379 30.41 -35.15 -11.06
C ILE A 379 29.32 -34.56 -11.99
N LEU A 380 29.36 -34.83 -13.29
CA LEU A 380 28.25 -34.56 -14.22
C LEU A 380 28.19 -35.72 -15.21
N ARG A 381 27.18 -36.58 -15.12
CA ARG A 381 26.78 -37.49 -16.20
C ARG A 381 25.38 -38.10 -15.94
N GLN A 382 24.56 -38.06 -17.01
CA GLN A 382 23.28 -38.76 -17.26
C GLN A 382 22.03 -38.19 -16.57
N GLN A 383 20.81 -38.06 -17.13
CA GLN A 383 20.18 -38.11 -18.47
C GLN A 383 18.72 -37.52 -18.31
N PRO A 384 17.83 -37.45 -19.32
CA PRO A 384 16.85 -36.36 -19.48
C PRO A 384 15.46 -36.59 -18.86
N LEU A 385 14.77 -35.50 -18.52
CA LEU A 385 13.32 -35.49 -18.23
C LEU A 385 12.63 -34.42 -19.07
N SER A 386 12.34 -34.80 -20.31
CA SER A 386 11.25 -34.24 -21.09
C SER A 386 9.93 -34.81 -20.56
N LEU A 387 9.11 -34.00 -19.87
CA LEU A 387 7.64 -34.05 -19.82
C LEU A 387 7.15 -33.25 -18.60
N LEU A 388 6.87 -31.97 -18.82
CA LEU A 388 5.66 -31.23 -18.42
C LEU A 388 5.93 -29.72 -18.49
N PHE A 389 5.04 -29.03 -19.22
CA PHE A 389 4.92 -27.58 -19.41
C PHE A 389 5.82 -26.94 -20.49
N ALA A 390 5.39 -27.13 -21.75
CA ALA A 390 5.61 -26.14 -22.79
C ALA A 390 4.58 -25.01 -22.62
N ASP A 391 4.98 -23.85 -22.10
CA ASP A 391 4.45 -22.55 -22.52
C ASP A 391 5.39 -21.40 -22.13
N HIS A 392 5.65 -20.50 -23.06
CA HIS A 392 6.64 -19.42 -22.94
C HIS A 392 6.06 -18.22 -22.17
N SER A 393 6.13 -18.20 -20.83
CA SER A 393 5.87 -16.97 -20.03
C SER A 393 6.29 -17.05 -18.54
N THR A 394 7.43 -17.65 -18.23
CA THR A 394 7.95 -17.74 -16.85
C THR A 394 9.24 -16.95 -16.71
N SER A 395 9.24 -15.93 -15.84
CA SER A 395 10.45 -15.20 -15.44
C SER A 395 10.81 -15.59 -14.02
N VAL A 396 11.99 -16.17 -13.82
CA VAL A 396 12.56 -16.47 -12.49
C VAL A 396 13.54 -15.36 -12.14
N ALA A 397 13.34 -14.68 -11.01
CA ALA A 397 14.31 -13.75 -10.46
C ALA A 397 14.94 -14.36 -9.21
N VAL A 398 16.24 -14.65 -9.27
CA VAL A 398 17.05 -15.07 -8.13
C VAL A 398 17.86 -13.87 -7.67
N SER A 399 17.57 -13.36 -6.47
CA SER A 399 18.42 -12.37 -5.81
C SER A 399 19.25 -13.08 -4.75
N ALA A 400 20.55 -13.25 -5.01
CA ALA A 400 21.48 -13.76 -4.02
C ALA A 400 22.04 -12.60 -3.19
N ALA A 401 21.62 -12.51 -1.93
CA ALA A 401 22.32 -11.75 -0.90
C ALA A 401 22.37 -12.61 0.37
N ASP A 402 23.58 -12.94 0.80
CA ASP A 402 23.93 -13.57 2.08
C ASP A 402 23.19 -14.87 2.44
N GLY A 403 23.39 -15.92 1.60
CA GLY A 403 23.21 -17.31 2.02
C GLY A 403 21.78 -17.83 2.11
N TRP A 404 20.78 -17.10 1.61
CA TRP A 404 19.41 -17.59 1.46
C TRP A 404 18.89 -17.34 0.05
N ALA A 405 18.56 -18.41 -0.67
CA ALA A 405 17.83 -18.31 -1.93
C ALA A 405 16.32 -18.29 -1.62
N CYS A 406 15.64 -17.20 -1.97
CA CYS A 406 14.18 -17.12 -1.97
C CYS A 406 13.69 -17.26 -3.41
N LEU A 407 13.03 -18.38 -3.74
CA LEU A 407 12.49 -18.61 -5.07
C LEU A 407 11.09 -17.98 -5.18
N CYS A 408 11.00 -16.81 -5.83
CA CYS A 408 9.73 -16.21 -6.22
C CYS A 408 9.41 -16.62 -7.67
N VAL A 409 8.40 -17.48 -7.86
CA VAL A 409 7.89 -17.82 -9.20
C VAL A 409 6.74 -16.88 -9.54
N PHE A 410 6.90 -16.10 -10.62
CA PHE A 410 5.85 -15.25 -11.16
C PHE A 410 5.10 -16.01 -12.25
N HIS A 411 3.79 -16.24 -12.05
CA HIS A 411 2.91 -16.73 -13.11
C HIS A 411 1.63 -15.87 -13.16
N ALA A 412 1.40 -15.23 -14.32
CA ALA A 412 0.16 -14.55 -14.71
C ALA A 412 -0.55 -13.73 -13.61
N GLY A 413 0.18 -12.84 -12.91
CA GLY A 413 -0.42 -11.86 -12.01
C GLY A 413 -0.99 -12.41 -10.69
N ARG A 414 -0.58 -13.60 -10.26
CA ARG A 414 -0.90 -14.14 -8.92
C ARG A 414 0.36 -14.29 -8.08
N THR A 415 0.40 -13.64 -6.93
CA THR A 415 1.39 -13.90 -5.88
C THR A 415 0.93 -15.10 -5.07
N LEU A 416 1.65 -16.22 -5.15
CA LEU A 416 1.44 -17.40 -4.32
C LEU A 416 2.53 -17.44 -3.23
N PHE A 417 2.12 -17.28 -1.97
CA PHE A 417 2.96 -17.68 -0.84
C PHE A 417 2.73 -19.17 -0.58
N ALA A 418 3.70 -20.01 -0.92
CA ALA A 418 3.65 -21.43 -0.58
C ALA A 418 4.21 -21.65 0.83
N ARG A 419 3.51 -22.47 1.63
CA ARG A 419 3.96 -23.00 2.92
C ARG A 419 4.84 -24.22 2.64
N CYS A 420 6.12 -24.20 2.99
CA CYS A 420 6.93 -25.42 3.06
C CYS A 420 7.40 -25.63 4.50
N PRO A 421 6.94 -26.69 5.20
CA PRO A 421 7.59 -27.17 6.42
C PRO A 421 8.87 -27.93 6.02
N GLY A 422 9.95 -27.67 6.76
CA GLY A 422 11.35 -27.95 6.44
C GLY A 422 11.69 -29.27 5.75
N VAL A 423 12.48 -29.15 4.67
CA VAL A 423 13.66 -29.98 4.35
C VAL A 423 14.63 -29.08 3.58
N VAL A 424 15.91 -29.08 3.96
CA VAL A 424 17.01 -28.45 3.22
C VAL A 424 17.19 -29.20 1.91
N ALA A 425 17.02 -28.53 0.77
CA ALA A 425 17.45 -29.04 -0.52
C ALA A 425 18.27 -27.95 -1.23
N LEU A 426 19.58 -28.18 -1.31
CA LEU A 426 20.49 -27.48 -2.23
C LEU A 426 20.08 -27.83 -3.66
N VAL A 427 19.79 -26.83 -4.50
CA VAL A 427 19.67 -27.01 -5.94
C VAL A 427 20.55 -25.95 -6.61
N ASP A 428 21.58 -26.44 -7.28
CA ASP A 428 22.57 -25.69 -8.06
C ASP A 428 22.12 -25.70 -9.54
N PHE A 429 22.12 -24.55 -10.21
CA PHE A 429 21.86 -24.43 -11.65
C PHE A 429 22.89 -23.49 -12.28
N GLY A 430 23.94 -24.08 -12.84
CA GLY A 430 24.88 -23.40 -13.73
C GLY A 430 24.33 -23.27 -15.15
N PHE A 431 24.31 -22.05 -15.68
CA PHE A 431 24.05 -21.77 -17.10
C PHE A 431 25.32 -21.99 -17.92
N ARG A 432 25.20 -22.65 -19.08
CA ARG A 432 26.14 -22.52 -20.20
C ARG A 432 25.39 -22.10 -21.45
N VAL A 433 25.93 -21.07 -22.08
CA VAL A 433 25.49 -20.43 -23.32
C VAL A 433 25.70 -21.38 -24.50
N SER A 434 24.68 -21.47 -25.35
CA SER A 434 24.79 -21.62 -26.81
C SER A 434 23.53 -21.07 -27.43
#